data_AF-A0A5S9PQK4-F1
#
_entry.id   AF-A0A5S9PQK4-F1
#
_cell.length_a   1.000
_cell.length_b   1.000
_cell.length_c   1.000
_cell.angle_alpha   90.00
_cell.angle_beta   90.00
_cell.angle_gamma   90.00
#
_symmetry.space_group_name_H-M   'P 1'
#
loop_
_entity.id
_entity.type
_entity.pdbx_description
1 polymer ?
#
loop_
_entity_poly.entity_id
_entity_poly.type
_entity_poly.pdbx_seq_one_letter_code
_entity_poly.pdbx_strand_id
1 'polypeptide(L)'
;MAVLMVSFRVGDAGNQAERRHSIVQHIREAALGAVLQEAGSLFIIESACGASTLATLIRTRSAMEPLWDGLLVIDLSEKDYQACGQISYPLTLHRLMVRR
;
A
#
# COMPACT_ATOMS: atom_id res chain seq x y z
N MET A 1 6.45 -15.46 3.35
CA MET A 1 7.33 -14.54 2.61
C MET A 1 6.67 -14.29 1.28
N ALA A 2 6.47 -13.03 0.92
CA ALA A 2 5.68 -12.64 -0.24
C ALA A 2 6.35 -11.48 -0.98
N VAL A 3 6.24 -11.49 -2.30
CA VAL A 3 6.58 -10.35 -3.15
C VAL A 3 5.34 -9.48 -3.26
N LEU A 4 5.41 -8.25 -2.74
CA LEU A 4 4.26 -7.35 -2.65
C LEU A 4 4.48 -6.14 -3.55
N MET A 5 3.44 -5.79 -4.31
CA MET A 5 3.35 -4.50 -4.97
C MET A 5 2.51 -3.55 -4.11
N VAL A 6 3.09 -2.43 -3.72
CA VAL A 6 2.42 -1.39 -2.93
C VAL A 6 2.25 -0.15 -3.77
N SER A 7 1.02 0.34 -3.90
CA SER A 7 0.71 1.62 -4.51
C SER A 7 -0.06 2.48 -3.53
N PHE A 8 0.26 3.77 -3.45
CA PHE A 8 -0.48 4.70 -2.60
C PHE A 8 -0.70 6.06 -3.27
N ARG A 9 -1.71 6.76 -2.76
CA ARG A 9 -2.04 8.14 -3.09
C ARG A 9 -2.21 8.92 -1.80
N VAL A 10 -1.59 10.08 -1.71
CA VAL A 10 -1.83 11.04 -0.62
C VAL A 10 -2.82 12.08 -1.14
N GLY A 11 -3.90 12.32 -0.39
CA GLY A 11 -4.90 13.31 -0.74
C GLY A 11 -4.43 14.74 -0.50
N ASP A 12 -5.12 15.72 -1.07
CA ASP A 12 -4.60 17.10 -1.11
C ASP A 12 -4.65 17.86 0.23
N ALA A 13 -5.48 17.41 1.16
CA ALA A 13 -5.68 18.07 2.45
C ALA A 13 -4.54 17.78 3.45
N GLY A 14 -4.25 18.73 4.35
CA GLY A 14 -3.26 18.57 5.43
C GLY A 14 -1.79 18.52 4.97
N ASN A 15 -0.90 18.02 5.84
CA ASN A 15 0.54 17.94 5.56
C ASN A 15 0.90 16.75 4.65
N GLN A 16 0.77 16.93 3.34
CA GLN A 16 1.01 15.86 2.36
C GLN A 16 2.44 15.30 2.40
N ALA A 17 3.44 16.16 2.62
CA ALA A 17 4.85 15.77 2.61
C ALA A 17 5.17 14.82 3.76
N GLU A 18 4.68 15.14 4.96
CA GLU A 18 4.82 14.30 6.16
C GLU A 18 4.12 12.96 5.99
N ARG A 19 2.85 12.95 5.54
CA ARG A 19 2.11 11.70 5.32
C ARG A 19 2.77 10.82 4.28
N ARG A 20 3.18 11.40 3.15
CA ARG A 20 3.95 10.68 2.10
C ARG A 20 5.23 10.10 2.68
N HIS A 21 6.02 10.89 3.40
CA HIS A 21 7.26 10.45 4.00
C HIS A 21 7.02 9.28 4.96
N SER A 22 6.01 9.40 5.83
CA SER A 22 5.64 8.37 6.80
C SER A 22 5.19 7.07 6.13
N ILE A 23 4.36 7.13 5.08
CA ILE A 23 3.94 5.94 4.32
C ILE A 23 5.16 5.25 3.68
N VAL A 24 6.01 6.02 3.00
CA VAL A 24 7.21 5.48 2.34
C VAL A 24 8.17 4.86 3.35
N GLN A 25 8.37 5.50 4.49
CA GLN A 25 9.20 4.96 5.57
C GLN A 25 8.68 3.58 6.02
N HIS A 26 7.40 3.45 6.31
CA HIS A 26 6.81 2.18 6.77
C HIS A 26 6.82 1.09 5.68
N ILE A 27 6.70 1.45 4.41
CA ILE A 27 6.88 0.49 3.29
C ILE A 27 8.31 -0.05 3.29
N ARG A 28 9.30 0.82 3.45
CA ARG A 28 10.72 0.44 3.47
C ARG A 28 11.09 -0.39 4.70
N GLU A 29 10.55 -0.06 5.87
CA GLU A 29 10.75 -0.84 7.10
C GLU A 29 10.17 -2.26 7.02
N ALA A 30 9.12 -2.46 6.21
CA ALA A 30 8.50 -3.76 6.00
C ALA A 30 9.23 -4.63 4.95
N ALA A 31 10.22 -4.07 4.25
CA ALA A 31 10.99 -4.78 3.24
C ALA A 31 12.12 -5.60 3.89
N LEU A 32 12.25 -6.87 3.49
CA LEU A 32 13.32 -7.76 3.94
C LEU A 32 14.63 -7.58 3.16
N GLY A 33 14.63 -6.82 2.07
CA GLY A 33 15.76 -6.69 1.17
C GLY A 33 15.58 -5.58 0.15
N ALA A 34 15.75 -5.93 -1.13
CA ALA A 34 15.67 -4.95 -2.21
C ALA A 34 14.27 -4.32 -2.30
N VAL A 35 14.27 -3.00 -2.50
CA VAL A 35 13.06 -2.21 -2.72
C VAL A 35 13.17 -1.62 -4.13
N LEU A 36 12.28 -2.05 -5.03
CA LEU A 36 12.09 -1.34 -6.27
C LEU A 36 11.10 -0.20 -6.01
N GLN A 37 11.49 1.04 -6.31
CA GLN A 37 10.64 2.21 -6.16
C GLN A 37 10.50 2.93 -7.50
N GLU A 38 9.26 3.08 -7.95
CA GLU A 38 8.91 3.73 -9.21
C GLU A 38 7.97 4.92 -8.95
N ALA A 39 8.21 6.04 -9.63
CA ALA A 39 7.38 7.25 -9.59
C ALA A 39 6.98 7.75 -8.17
N GLY A 40 7.77 7.41 -7.14
CA GLY A 40 7.56 7.84 -5.75
C GLY A 40 6.29 7.35 -5.06
N SER A 41 5.47 6.52 -5.72
CA SER A 41 4.15 6.07 -5.25
C SER A 41 3.85 4.61 -5.58
N LEU A 42 4.77 3.92 -6.27
CA LEU A 42 4.74 2.50 -6.55
C LEU A 42 6.01 1.85 -5.99
N PHE A 43 5.83 0.75 -5.28
CA PHE A 43 6.90 -0.02 -4.67
C PHE A 43 6.70 -1.51 -4.96
N ILE A 44 7.77 -2.23 -5.21
CA ILE A 44 7.78 -3.69 -5.18
C ILE A 44 8.82 -4.11 -4.14
N ILE A 45 8.36 -4.87 -3.14
CA ILE A 45 9.18 -5.29 -1.99
C ILE A 45 8.99 -6.77 -1.71
N GLU A 46 10.01 -7.38 -1.12
CA GLU A 46 9.87 -8.67 -0.45
C GLU A 46 9.53 -8.43 1.03
N SER A 47 8.50 -9.09 1.55
CA SER A 47 8.07 -8.95 2.95
C SER A 47 7.88 -10.30 3.64
N ALA A 48 8.06 -10.30 4.97
CA ALA A 48 7.74 -11.44 5.82
C ALA A 48 6.22 -11.67 5.92
N CYS A 49 5.42 -10.63 5.70
CA CYS A 49 3.96 -10.65 5.84
C CYS A 49 3.25 -10.55 4.48
N GLY A 50 1.99 -10.98 4.43
CA GLY A 50 1.13 -10.87 3.23
C GLY A 50 0.45 -9.50 3.11
N ALA A 51 -0.32 -9.31 2.03
CA ALA A 51 -0.92 -8.02 1.67
C ALA A 51 -1.78 -7.39 2.78
N SER A 52 -2.66 -8.18 3.41
CA SER A 52 -3.58 -7.70 4.47
C SER A 52 -2.84 -7.18 5.70
N THR A 53 -1.83 -7.93 6.17
CA THR A 53 -1.00 -7.56 7.32
C THR A 53 -0.19 -6.30 7.03
N LEU A 54 0.45 -6.22 5.86
CA LEU A 54 1.22 -5.04 5.48
C LEU A 54 0.35 -3.78 5.39
N ALA A 55 -0.81 -3.87 4.73
CA ALA A 55 -1.73 -2.74 4.62
C ALA A 55 -2.22 -2.26 5.99
N THR A 56 -2.50 -3.19 6.91
CA THR A 56 -2.87 -2.87 8.29
C THR A 56 -1.73 -2.19 9.05
N LEU A 57 -0.49 -2.67 8.90
CA LEU A 57 0.68 -2.06 9.51
C LEU A 57 0.89 -0.63 9.02
N ILE A 58 0.87 -0.41 7.70
CA ILE A 58 1.01 0.93 7.13
C ILE A 58 -0.12 1.84 7.63
N ARG A 59 -1.37 1.39 7.58
CA ARG A 59 -2.52 2.20 8.03
C ARG A 59 -2.43 2.61 9.52
N THR A 60 -1.95 1.71 10.37
CA THR A 60 -1.96 1.94 11.84
C THR A 60 -0.71 2.62 12.36
N ARG A 61 0.42 2.51 11.65
CA ARG A 61 1.71 3.06 12.11
C ARG A 61 2.17 4.27 11.32
N SER A 62 1.71 4.46 10.09
CA SER A 62 2.01 5.67 9.34
C SER A 62 1.04 6.81 9.68
N ALA A 63 1.42 8.03 9.31
CA ALA A 63 0.56 9.21 9.37
C ALA A 63 -0.54 9.22 8.29
N MET A 64 -0.85 8.08 7.67
CA MET A 64 -1.89 7.98 6.63
C MET A 64 -3.25 8.39 7.18
N GLU A 65 -3.95 9.25 6.44
CA GLU A 65 -5.31 9.68 6.77
C GLU A 65 -6.35 8.92 5.93
N PRO A 66 -7.14 8.00 6.52
CA PRO A 66 -8.03 7.11 5.76
C PRO A 66 -9.12 7.83 4.95
N LEU A 67 -9.43 9.08 5.31
CA LEU A 67 -10.45 9.88 4.63
C LEU A 67 -9.96 10.46 3.29
N TRP A 68 -8.66 10.67 3.12
CA TRP A 68 -8.09 11.39 1.98
C TRP A 68 -7.05 10.56 1.23
N ASP A 69 -6.32 9.72 1.94
CA ASP A 69 -5.26 8.89 1.40
C ASP A 69 -5.80 7.52 0.97
N GLY A 70 -5.14 6.92 -0.01
CA GLY A 70 -5.46 5.58 -0.51
C GLY A 70 -4.22 4.71 -0.54
N LEU A 71 -4.37 3.45 -0.17
CA LEU A 71 -3.32 2.44 -0.18
C LEU A 71 -3.87 1.17 -0.82
N LEU A 72 -3.09 0.58 -1.73
CA LEU A 72 -3.33 -0.72 -2.33
C LEU A 72 -2.07 -1.56 -2.19
N VAL A 73 -2.21 -2.70 -1.54
CA VAL A 73 -1.18 -3.73 -1.45
C VAL A 73 -1.67 -4.94 -2.21
N ILE A 74 -0.90 -5.39 -3.19
CA ILE A 74 -1.19 -6.58 -3.98
C ILE A 74 -0.09 -7.59 -3.66
N ASP A 75 -0.49 -8.80 -3.29
CA ASP A 75 0.42 -9.92 -3.24
C ASP A 75 0.67 -10.40 -4.68
N LEU A 76 1.94 -10.47 -5.10
CA LEU A 76 2.34 -10.99 -6.41
C LEU A 76 2.70 -12.47 -6.34
N SER A 77 2.94 -13.00 -5.13
CA SER A 77 3.17 -14.42 -4.87
C SER A 77 1.87 -15.18 -4.72
N GLU A 78 0.86 -14.55 -4.12
CA GLU A 78 -0.49 -15.08 -3.93
C GLU A 78 -1.50 -14.20 -4.68
N LYS A 79 -2.66 -14.73 -5.10
CA LYS A 79 -3.70 -13.92 -5.74
C LYS A 79 -4.54 -13.15 -4.70
N ASP A 80 -3.87 -12.37 -3.85
CA ASP A 80 -4.52 -11.61 -2.77
C ASP A 80 -4.21 -10.11 -2.87
N TYR A 81 -5.08 -9.30 -2.29
CA TYR A 81 -4.88 -7.86 -2.21
C TYR A 81 -5.60 -7.26 -1.00
N GLN A 82 -5.07 -6.15 -0.50
CA GLN A 82 -5.73 -5.33 0.49
C GLN A 82 -5.70 -3.88 0.08
N ALA A 83 -6.87 -3.24 0.13
CA ALA A 83 -6.99 -1.79 -0.02
C ALA A 83 -7.35 -1.14 1.31
N CYS A 84 -6.82 0.06 1.56
CA CYS A 84 -7.07 0.87 2.75
C CYS A 84 -7.28 2.34 2.36
N GLY A 85 -8.09 3.05 3.15
CA GLY A 85 -8.41 4.45 2.93
C GLY A 85 -9.41 4.68 1.80
N GLN A 86 -9.38 5.88 1.22
CA GLN A 86 -10.37 6.31 0.23
C GLN A 86 -10.07 5.70 -1.15
N ILE A 87 -10.86 4.69 -1.53
CA ILE A 87 -10.85 4.11 -2.88
C ILE A 87 -12.14 4.53 -3.59
N SER A 88 -12.03 5.27 -4.69
CA SER A 88 -13.21 5.81 -5.40
C SER A 88 -14.13 4.75 -6.01
N TYR A 89 -13.58 3.57 -6.36
CA TYR A 89 -14.31 2.51 -7.06
C TYR A 89 -14.02 1.11 -6.46
N PRO A 90 -14.42 0.85 -5.21
CA PRO A 90 -14.04 -0.37 -4.50
C PRO A 90 -14.62 -1.64 -5.14
N LEU A 91 -15.85 -1.57 -5.66
CA LEU A 91 -16.48 -2.70 -6.36
C LEU A 91 -15.81 -3.03 -7.69
N THR A 92 -15.39 -2.02 -8.44
CA THR A 92 -14.65 -2.20 -9.70
C THR A 92 -13.29 -2.83 -9.41
N LEU A 93 -12.56 -2.31 -8.42
CA LEU A 93 -11.30 -2.89 -7.96
C LEU A 93 -11.48 -4.37 -7.59
N HIS A 94 -12.46 -4.69 -6.74
CA HIS A 94 -12.72 -6.07 -6.34
C HIS A 94 -13.00 -7.00 -7.52
N ARG A 95 -13.84 -6.57 -8.48
CA ARG A 95 -14.12 -7.34 -9.69
C ARG A 95 -12.87 -7.60 -10.54
N LEU A 96 -11.95 -6.64 -10.62
CA LEU A 96 -10.69 -6.80 -11.34
C LEU A 96 -9.74 -7.78 -10.65
N MET A 97 -9.81 -7.88 -9.32
CA MET A 97 -8.95 -8.78 -8.53
C MET A 97 -9.49 -10.20 -8.42
N VAL A 98 -10.82 -10.38 -8.39
CA VAL A 98 -11.46 -11.72 -8.28
C VAL A 98 -11.62 -12.42 -9.63
N ARG A 99 -11.70 -11.68 -10.74
CA ARG A 99 -11.73 -12.30 -12.08
C ARG A 99 -10.33 -12.81 -12.45
N ARG A 100 -10.02 -14.08 -12.13
CA ARG A 100 -9.06 -14.96 -12.83
C ARG A 100 -8.98 -16.34 -12.19
#